data_AF-A0A3N0B2V3-F1
#
_entry.id   AF-A0A3N0B2V3-F1
#
_cell.length_a   1.000
_cell.length_b   1.000
_cell.length_c   1.000
_cell.angle_alpha   90.00
_cell.angle_beta   90.00
_cell.angle_gamma   90.00
#
_symmetry.space_group_name_H-M   'P 1'
#
loop_
_entity.id
_entity.type
_entity.pdbx_description
1 polymer ?
#
loop_
_entity_poly.entity_id
_entity_poly.type
_entity_poly.pdbx_seq_one_letter_code
_entity_poly.pdbx_strand_id
1 'polypeptide(L)'
;MHAETKQVLLNAHCGKLIGAVGHHRHFTANSAARERLLRFRERILQEGAEAFFREEYPARSGKAFIVNVVDGKSCLVDGNAHLVALVACFPLLKLSDLAALSGRTDIVRIWEDGWEKGSGQSAPYDVYVPVEIDTSHIPGARIDTDWFKHPPAPTKVIPSCISFDDPLFMPGDRGVPLFQTVRGVFGAKDFDDLTSQAPRQ
;
A
#
# COMPACT_ATOMS: atom_id res chain seq x y z
N MET A 1 5.12 18.73 -0.92
CA MET A 1 4.18 18.46 0.18
C MET A 1 4.37 19.45 1.33
N HIS A 2 3.29 20.13 1.72
CA HIS A 2 3.26 21.00 2.90
C HIS A 2 3.33 20.18 4.20
N ALA A 3 3.91 20.73 5.27
CA ALA A 3 4.08 20.03 6.54
C ALA A 3 2.75 19.57 7.16
N GLU A 4 1.70 20.38 6.96
CA GLU A 4 0.33 20.10 7.41
C GLU A 4 -0.25 18.84 6.73
N THR A 5 -0.13 18.73 5.39
CA THR A 5 -0.55 17.55 4.62
C THR A 5 0.17 16.28 5.10
N LYS A 6 1.48 16.37 5.36
CA LYS A 6 2.26 15.25 5.89
C LYS A 6 1.74 14.81 7.26
N GLN A 7 1.44 15.76 8.14
CA GLN A 7 0.96 15.46 9.49
C GLN A 7 -0.45 14.85 9.48
N VAL A 8 -1.33 15.32 8.60
CA VAL A 8 -2.66 14.73 8.38
C VAL A 8 -2.52 13.28 7.91
N LEU A 9 -1.63 13.01 6.96
CA LEU A 9 -1.38 11.66 6.44
C LEU A 9 -0.83 10.72 7.52
N LEU A 10 0.13 11.17 8.32
CA LEU A 10 0.69 10.35 9.41
C LEU A 10 -0.39 9.94 10.43
N ASN A 11 -1.41 10.78 10.63
CA ASN A 11 -2.54 10.49 11.50
C ASN A 11 -3.66 9.69 10.82
N ALA A 12 -3.58 9.46 9.50
CA ALA A 12 -4.57 8.69 8.77
C ALA A 12 -4.50 7.21 9.13
N HIS A 13 -5.67 6.56 9.19
CA HIS A 13 -5.76 5.14 9.45
C HIS A 13 -5.27 4.37 8.22
N CYS A 14 -4.35 3.43 8.42
CA CYS A 14 -3.77 2.58 7.37
C CYS A 14 -4.85 1.86 6.55
N GLY A 15 -5.97 1.48 7.18
CA GLY A 15 -7.09 0.84 6.51
C GLY A 15 -7.72 1.69 5.39
N LYS A 16 -7.58 3.02 5.42
CA LYS A 16 -8.13 3.94 4.41
C LYS A 16 -7.22 4.14 3.19
N LEU A 17 -5.97 3.69 3.24
CA LEU A 17 -5.06 3.77 2.10
C LEU A 17 -5.61 2.93 0.94
N ILE A 18 -5.46 3.43 -0.28
CA ILE A 18 -5.86 2.71 -1.49
C ILE A 18 -4.76 1.71 -1.82
N GLY A 19 -5.08 0.42 -1.81
CA GLY A 19 -4.14 -0.63 -2.17
C GLY A 19 -3.75 -0.57 -3.64
N ALA A 20 -2.60 -1.13 -3.97
CA ALA A 20 -2.11 -1.18 -5.35
C ALA A 20 -3.08 -1.90 -6.31
N VAL A 21 -3.03 -1.49 -7.57
CA VAL A 21 -3.86 -2.03 -8.66
C VAL A 21 -3.71 -3.55 -8.73
N GLY A 22 -4.83 -4.26 -8.82
CA GLY A 22 -4.93 -5.72 -8.88
C GLY A 22 -4.77 -6.42 -7.52
N HIS A 23 -4.26 -5.76 -6.47
CA HIS A 23 -3.95 -6.42 -5.20
C HIS A 23 -5.19 -6.92 -4.47
N HIS A 24 -6.30 -6.17 -4.51
CA HIS A 24 -7.54 -6.63 -3.90
C HIS A 24 -8.00 -7.96 -4.48
N ARG A 25 -8.11 -8.03 -5.81
CA ARG A 25 -8.44 -9.26 -6.54
C ARG A 25 -7.42 -10.35 -6.29
N HIS A 26 -6.14 -10.04 -6.29
CA HIS A 26 -5.07 -10.99 -6.01
C HIS A 26 -5.25 -11.66 -4.63
N PHE A 27 -5.39 -10.87 -3.57
CA PHE A 27 -5.52 -11.41 -2.21
C PHE A 27 -6.85 -12.11 -1.96
N THR A 28 -7.93 -11.69 -2.63
CA THR A 28 -9.26 -12.27 -2.47
C THR A 28 -9.53 -13.46 -3.39
N ALA A 29 -8.84 -13.62 -4.52
CA ALA A 29 -9.10 -14.72 -5.46
C ALA A 29 -7.98 -15.79 -5.47
N ASN A 30 -6.74 -15.44 -5.11
CA ASN A 30 -5.63 -16.37 -5.11
C ASN A 30 -5.43 -17.02 -3.73
N SER A 31 -5.63 -18.33 -3.64
CA SER A 31 -5.52 -19.09 -2.39
C SER A 31 -4.14 -18.97 -1.73
N ALA A 32 -3.06 -19.06 -2.50
CA ALA A 32 -1.69 -18.97 -1.95
C ALA A 32 -1.38 -17.57 -1.40
N ALA A 33 -1.85 -16.53 -2.08
CA ALA A 33 -1.73 -15.15 -1.60
C ALA A 33 -2.54 -14.94 -0.32
N ARG A 34 -3.76 -15.48 -0.27
CA ARG A 34 -4.62 -15.45 0.92
C ARG A 34 -3.99 -16.18 2.10
N GLU A 35 -3.46 -17.38 1.89
CA GLU A 35 -2.75 -18.16 2.91
C GLU A 35 -1.52 -17.41 3.44
N ARG A 36 -0.78 -16.70 2.58
CA ARG A 36 0.33 -15.85 3.02
C ARG A 36 -0.15 -14.76 3.97
N LEU A 37 -1.27 -14.08 3.67
CA LEU A 37 -1.84 -13.07 4.56
C LEU A 37 -2.31 -13.66 5.89
N LEU A 38 -2.90 -14.86 5.86
CA LEU A 38 -3.30 -15.59 7.07
C LEU A 38 -2.09 -15.91 7.95
N ARG A 39 -0.98 -16.40 7.38
CA ARG A 39 0.27 -16.64 8.11
C ARG A 39 0.85 -15.37 8.72
N PHE A 40 0.86 -14.26 7.98
CA PHE A 40 1.29 -12.97 8.53
C PHE A 40 0.42 -12.53 9.70
N ARG A 41 -0.90 -12.61 9.56
CA ARG A 41 -1.84 -12.27 10.64
C ARG A 41 -1.61 -13.14 11.87
N GLU A 42 -1.50 -14.45 11.68
CA GLU A 42 -1.26 -15.41 12.78
C GLU A 42 0.05 -15.09 13.51
N ARG A 43 1.14 -14.86 12.77
CA ARG A 43 2.43 -14.48 13.35
C ARG A 43 2.35 -13.19 14.15
N ILE A 44 1.68 -12.16 13.63
CA ILE A 44 1.46 -10.88 14.34
C ILE A 44 0.68 -11.10 15.65
N LEU A 45 -0.33 -11.97 15.65
CA LEU A 45 -1.13 -12.26 16.84
C LEU A 45 -0.36 -13.08 17.89
N GLN A 46 0.54 -13.97 17.45
CA GLN A 46 1.30 -14.84 18.34
C GLN A 46 2.55 -14.15 18.92
N GLU A 47 3.28 -13.40 18.09
CA GLU A 47 4.60 -12.85 18.43
C GLU A 47 4.57 -11.34 18.66
N GLY A 48 3.49 -10.67 18.26
CA GLY A 48 3.35 -9.22 18.29
C GLY A 48 3.87 -8.52 17.03
N ALA A 49 3.37 -7.30 16.78
CA ALA A 49 3.73 -6.52 15.61
C ALA A 49 5.22 -6.13 15.57
N GLU A 50 5.84 -5.85 16.73
CA GLU A 50 7.26 -5.48 16.79
C GLU A 50 8.18 -6.61 16.29
N ALA A 51 7.88 -7.86 16.66
CA ALA A 51 8.61 -9.03 16.17
C ALA A 51 8.44 -9.19 14.66
N PHE A 52 7.21 -9.02 14.17
CA PHE A 52 6.90 -9.03 12.74
C PHE A 52 7.72 -7.99 11.95
N PHE A 53 7.78 -6.75 12.46
CA PHE A 53 8.58 -5.68 11.86
C PHE A 53 10.08 -5.98 11.84
N ARG A 54 10.63 -6.54 12.92
CA ARG A 54 12.06 -6.84 13.04
C ARG A 54 12.54 -7.78 11.93
N GLU A 55 11.69 -8.73 11.53
CA GLU A 55 12.01 -9.72 10.52
C GLU A 55 11.66 -9.26 9.10
N GLU A 56 10.49 -8.66 8.89
CA GLU A 56 10.04 -8.27 7.54
C GLU A 56 10.70 -6.96 7.06
N TYR A 57 10.98 -6.06 8.00
CA TYR A 57 11.56 -4.73 7.78
C TYR A 57 12.82 -4.51 8.64
N PRO A 58 13.85 -5.37 8.52
CA PRO A 58 15.04 -5.27 9.36
C PRO A 58 15.76 -3.94 9.13
N ALA A 59 16.42 -3.44 10.18
CA ALA A 59 17.18 -2.20 10.11
C ALA A 59 18.20 -2.26 8.95
N ARG A 60 18.33 -1.16 8.21
CA ARG A 60 19.24 -1.01 7.05
C ARG A 60 18.87 -1.85 5.81
N SER A 61 17.73 -2.54 5.79
CA SER A 61 17.27 -3.27 4.59
C SER A 61 16.83 -2.37 3.43
N GLY A 62 16.61 -1.07 3.69
CA GLY A 62 16.03 -0.14 2.72
C GLY A 62 14.52 -0.34 2.50
N LYS A 63 13.92 -1.38 3.09
CA LYS A 63 12.47 -1.61 3.01
C LYS A 63 11.70 -0.57 3.83
N ALA A 64 10.62 -0.08 3.24
CA ALA A 64 9.68 0.87 3.83
C ALA A 64 8.28 0.65 3.25
N PHE A 65 7.25 1.15 3.93
CA PHE A 65 5.94 1.38 3.33
C PHE A 65 6.02 2.67 2.52
N ILE A 66 5.55 2.60 1.28
CA ILE A 66 5.59 3.75 0.38
C ILE A 66 4.16 4.18 0.09
N VAL A 67 3.84 5.41 0.48
CA VAL A 67 2.53 6.02 0.23
C VAL A 67 2.71 7.16 -0.76
N ASN A 68 2.06 7.06 -1.91
CA ASN A 68 2.04 8.10 -2.93
C ASN A 68 0.72 8.86 -2.86
N VAL A 69 0.81 10.18 -2.74
CA VAL A 69 -0.33 11.08 -2.71
C VAL A 69 -0.58 11.57 -4.13
N VAL A 70 -1.77 11.32 -4.66
CA VAL A 70 -2.19 11.67 -6.02
C VAL A 70 -3.62 12.17 -5.96
N ASP A 71 -3.87 13.38 -6.46
CA ASP A 71 -5.22 13.98 -6.48
C ASP A 71 -5.95 13.89 -5.12
N GLY A 72 -5.23 14.20 -4.03
CA GLY A 72 -5.75 14.14 -2.66
C GLY A 72 -5.98 12.72 -2.10
N LYS A 73 -5.68 11.66 -2.87
CA LYS A 73 -5.80 10.26 -2.46
C LYS A 73 -4.47 9.69 -2.04
N SER A 74 -4.48 8.74 -1.11
CA SER A 74 -3.27 8.10 -0.56
C SER A 74 -3.15 6.66 -1.03
N CYS A 75 -2.29 6.42 -2.01
CA CYS A 75 -2.06 5.14 -2.65
C CYS A 75 -0.87 4.41 -2.00
N LEU A 76 -1.08 3.18 -1.53
CA LEU A 76 0.00 2.36 -0.98
C LEU A 76 0.74 1.63 -2.10
N VAL A 77 1.88 2.18 -2.49
CA VAL A 77 2.74 1.65 -3.56
C VAL A 77 3.41 0.36 -3.13
N ASP A 78 3.97 0.33 -1.92
CA ASP A 78 4.72 -0.81 -1.38
C ASP A 78 4.33 -1.13 0.06
N GLY A 79 4.39 -2.42 0.42
CA GLY A 79 3.99 -2.96 1.73
C GLY A 79 2.54 -3.44 1.81
N ASN A 80 1.85 -3.60 0.68
CA ASN A 80 0.43 -3.97 0.62
C ASN A 80 0.09 -5.22 1.43
N ALA A 81 0.82 -6.32 1.26
CA ALA A 81 0.53 -7.57 1.98
C ALA A 81 0.72 -7.42 3.50
N HIS A 82 1.82 -6.80 3.90
CA HIS A 82 2.15 -6.56 5.31
C HIS A 82 1.15 -5.63 5.98
N LEU A 83 0.76 -4.53 5.31
CA LEU A 83 -0.18 -3.57 5.88
C LEU A 83 -1.61 -4.13 5.96
N VAL A 84 -2.03 -4.94 4.98
CA VAL A 84 -3.31 -5.68 5.06
C VAL A 84 -3.33 -6.60 6.28
N ALA A 85 -2.26 -7.36 6.53
CA ALA A 85 -2.19 -8.23 7.69
C ALA A 85 -2.17 -7.45 9.03
N LEU A 86 -1.42 -6.35 9.10
CA LEU A 86 -1.38 -5.47 10.28
C LEU A 86 -2.75 -4.83 10.55
N VAL A 87 -3.43 -4.29 9.52
CA VAL A 87 -4.77 -3.71 9.66
C VAL A 87 -5.81 -4.76 10.06
N ALA A 88 -5.62 -6.02 9.67
CA ALA A 88 -6.48 -7.12 10.12
C ALA A 88 -6.34 -7.44 11.62
N CYS A 89 -5.21 -7.09 12.24
CA CYS A 89 -4.99 -7.21 13.69
C CYS A 89 -5.32 -5.91 14.42
N PHE A 90 -5.08 -4.76 13.79
CA PHE A 90 -5.19 -3.42 14.39
C PHE A 90 -5.97 -2.50 13.44
N PRO A 91 -7.32 -2.55 13.42
CA PRO A 91 -8.15 -1.78 12.48
C PRO A 91 -7.95 -0.26 12.52
N LEU A 92 -7.57 0.27 13.69
CA LEU A 92 -7.34 1.70 13.93
C LEU A 92 -5.87 2.12 13.80
N LEU A 93 -5.00 1.23 13.31
CA LEU A 93 -3.58 1.50 13.13
C LEU A 93 -3.38 2.73 12.24
N LYS A 94 -2.62 3.70 12.74
CA LYS A 94 -2.24 4.90 11.99
C LYS A 94 -0.89 4.73 11.33
N LEU A 95 -0.62 5.52 10.29
CA LEU A 95 0.69 5.53 9.64
C LEU A 95 1.82 5.91 10.61
N SER A 96 1.57 6.82 11.57
CA SER A 96 2.51 7.20 12.62
C SER A 96 2.90 6.03 13.53
N ASP A 97 1.98 5.10 13.77
CA ASP A 97 2.19 3.99 14.70
C ASP A 97 3.19 2.99 14.13
N LEU A 98 3.33 2.92 12.79
CA LEU A 98 4.30 2.05 12.12
C LEU A 98 5.73 2.38 12.57
N ALA A 99 6.05 3.66 12.75
CA ALA A 99 7.38 4.10 13.21
C ALA A 99 7.67 3.67 14.65
N ALA A 100 6.66 3.71 15.51
CA ALA A 100 6.77 3.23 16.89
C ALA A 100 6.98 1.72 16.93
N LEU A 101 6.17 0.96 16.19
CA LEU A 101 6.25 -0.50 16.12
C LEU A 101 7.57 -1.00 15.50
N SER A 102 8.10 -0.29 14.51
CA SER A 102 9.35 -0.67 13.85
C SER A 102 10.60 -0.11 14.54
N GLY A 103 10.45 0.85 15.46
CA GLY A 103 11.56 1.62 16.03
C GLY A 103 12.37 2.40 14.98
N ARG A 104 11.73 2.78 13.86
CA ARG A 104 12.40 3.36 12.68
C ARG A 104 11.63 4.58 12.17
N THR A 105 12.34 5.68 11.97
CA THR A 105 11.74 6.92 11.42
C THR A 105 11.62 6.91 9.90
N ASP A 106 12.32 6.00 9.22
CA ASP A 106 12.35 5.83 7.77
C ASP A 106 11.37 4.76 7.26
N ILE A 107 10.57 4.16 8.15
CA ILE A 107 9.69 3.03 7.80
C ILE A 107 8.52 3.44 6.91
N VAL A 108 8.10 4.71 6.94
CA VAL A 108 7.08 5.26 6.06
C VAL A 108 7.71 6.34 5.19
N ARG A 109 7.66 6.15 3.87
CA ARG A 109 8.07 7.13 2.87
C ARG A 109 6.82 7.66 2.19
N ILE A 110 6.71 8.98 2.12
CA ILE A 110 5.56 9.66 1.52
C ILE A 110 6.03 10.39 0.28
N TRP A 111 5.40 10.07 -0.85
CA TRP A 111 5.62 10.66 -2.15
C TRP A 111 4.40 11.50 -2.55
N GLU A 112 4.62 12.48 -3.41
CA GLU A 112 3.57 13.29 -4.03
C GLU A 112 3.77 13.23 -5.54
N ASP A 113 2.82 12.64 -6.27
CA ASP A 113 2.93 12.34 -7.69
C ASP A 113 4.28 11.67 -8.06
N GLY A 114 4.71 10.72 -7.23
CA GLY A 114 5.96 9.97 -7.39
C GLY A 114 7.23 10.68 -6.92
N TRP A 115 7.13 11.89 -6.37
CA TRP A 115 8.28 12.65 -5.85
C TRP A 115 8.41 12.51 -4.35
N GLU A 116 9.56 12.02 -3.89
CA GLU A 116 9.95 12.10 -2.49
C GLU A 116 10.72 13.39 -2.22
N LYS A 117 10.29 14.13 -1.20
CA LYS A 117 10.96 15.39 -0.84
C LYS A 117 12.40 15.14 -0.36
N GLY A 118 13.36 15.79 -1.03
CA GLY A 118 14.77 15.76 -0.62
C GLY A 118 15.52 14.50 -1.05
N SER A 119 14.93 13.65 -1.89
CA SER A 119 15.57 12.43 -2.42
C SER A 119 16.66 12.71 -3.47
N GLY A 120 16.67 13.90 -4.07
CA GLY A 120 17.54 14.22 -5.20
C GLY A 120 17.14 13.51 -6.50
N GLN A 121 15.91 12.99 -6.58
CA GLN A 121 15.38 12.37 -7.79
C GLN A 121 15.49 13.31 -9.00
N SER A 122 15.86 12.74 -10.15
CA SER A 122 15.84 13.43 -11.45
C SER A 122 14.51 13.25 -12.21
N ALA A 123 13.68 12.30 -11.78
CA ALA A 123 12.39 11.95 -12.37
C ALA A 123 11.45 11.38 -11.28
N PRO A 124 10.11 11.46 -11.47
CA PRO A 124 9.18 10.83 -10.54
C PRO A 124 9.38 9.31 -10.54
N TYR A 125 9.12 8.67 -9.40
CA TYR A 125 9.15 7.21 -9.34
C TYR A 125 8.10 6.61 -10.25
N ASP A 126 8.49 5.54 -10.93
CA ASP A 126 7.60 4.69 -11.70
C ASP A 126 6.78 3.78 -10.78
N VAL A 127 5.51 3.54 -11.12
CA VAL A 127 4.68 2.54 -10.44
C VAL A 127 4.64 1.27 -11.27
N TYR A 128 5.07 0.18 -10.66
CA TYR A 128 5.08 -1.15 -11.25
C TYR A 128 3.72 -1.81 -10.99
N VAL A 129 3.08 -2.30 -12.07
CA VAL A 129 1.82 -3.04 -11.99
C VAL A 129 1.97 -4.42 -12.65
N PRO A 130 1.24 -5.45 -12.19
CA PRO A 130 1.30 -6.77 -12.79
C PRO A 130 0.99 -6.77 -14.29
N VAL A 131 1.67 -7.64 -15.05
CA VAL A 131 1.58 -7.69 -16.53
C VAL A 131 0.18 -8.01 -17.04
N GLU A 132 -0.63 -8.70 -16.25
CA GLU A 132 -2.00 -9.09 -16.55
C GLU A 132 -3.01 -7.93 -16.46
N ILE A 133 -2.64 -6.82 -15.80
CA ILE A 133 -3.53 -5.66 -15.65
C ILE A 133 -3.62 -4.93 -16.98
N ASP A 134 -4.82 -4.68 -17.48
CA ASP A 134 -4.99 -3.88 -18.68
C ASP A 134 -4.61 -2.42 -18.42
N THR A 135 -3.64 -1.92 -19.18
CA THR A 135 -3.12 -0.56 -19.11
C THR A 135 -3.23 0.16 -20.45
N SER A 136 -3.97 -0.40 -21.42
CA SER A 136 -4.09 0.14 -22.78
C SER A 136 -4.70 1.54 -22.83
N HIS A 137 -5.53 1.89 -21.85
CA HIS A 137 -6.15 3.21 -21.71
C HIS A 137 -5.33 4.21 -20.90
N ILE A 138 -4.22 3.79 -20.29
CA ILE A 138 -3.44 4.62 -19.38
C ILE A 138 -2.40 5.41 -20.17
N PRO A 139 -2.48 6.76 -20.21
CA PRO A 139 -1.47 7.57 -20.87
C PRO A 139 -0.09 7.35 -20.25
N GLY A 140 0.93 7.16 -21.09
CA GLY A 140 2.31 6.95 -20.62
C GLY A 140 2.60 5.56 -20.04
N ALA A 141 1.64 4.63 -20.05
CA ALA A 141 1.91 3.25 -19.68
C ALA A 141 2.86 2.57 -20.68
N ARG A 142 3.76 1.74 -20.17
CA ARG A 142 4.76 1.01 -20.97
C ARG A 142 5.09 -0.35 -20.35
N ILE A 143 5.74 -1.20 -21.13
CA ILE A 143 6.38 -2.41 -20.60
C ILE A 143 7.81 -2.07 -20.20
N ASP A 144 8.23 -2.57 -19.05
CA ASP A 144 9.58 -2.44 -18.53
C ASP A 144 10.00 -3.78 -17.88
N THR A 145 11.16 -3.80 -17.24
CA THR A 145 11.65 -4.96 -16.47
C THR A 145 11.58 -4.68 -14.98
N ASP A 146 10.97 -5.61 -14.23
CA ASP A 146 11.02 -5.66 -12.78
C ASP A 146 12.33 -6.33 -12.35
N TRP A 147 13.31 -5.49 -12.03
CA TRP A 147 14.63 -5.89 -11.55
C TRP A 147 14.64 -6.31 -10.07
N PHE A 148 13.53 -6.12 -9.34
CA PHE A 148 13.40 -6.60 -7.96
C PHE A 148 13.06 -8.10 -7.90
N LYS A 149 12.65 -8.71 -9.02
CA LYS A 149 12.45 -10.15 -9.15
C LYS A 149 13.76 -10.85 -9.54
N HIS A 150 13.89 -12.10 -9.11
CA HIS A 150 14.99 -12.98 -9.47
C HIS A 150 14.45 -14.31 -10.02
N PRO A 151 14.56 -14.57 -11.34
CA PRO A 151 15.13 -13.69 -12.36
C PRO A 151 14.29 -12.42 -12.60
N PRO A 152 14.89 -11.33 -13.14
CA PRO A 152 14.13 -10.16 -13.58
C PRO A 152 13.04 -10.57 -14.55
N ALA A 153 11.87 -9.95 -14.43
CA ALA A 153 10.69 -10.34 -15.21
C ALA A 153 10.03 -9.12 -15.87
N PRO A 154 9.37 -9.29 -17.03
CA PRO A 154 8.57 -8.22 -17.61
C PRO A 154 7.53 -7.70 -16.61
N THR A 155 7.31 -6.40 -16.64
CA THR A 155 6.31 -5.70 -15.82
C THR A 155 5.67 -4.58 -16.61
N LYS A 156 4.53 -4.10 -16.15
CA LYS A 156 3.93 -2.87 -16.65
C LYS A 156 4.33 -1.73 -15.74
N VAL A 157 4.57 -0.57 -16.33
CA VAL A 157 4.87 0.66 -15.62
C VAL A 157 3.87 1.72 -16.02
N ILE A 158 3.31 2.40 -15.02
CA ILE A 158 2.36 3.51 -15.19
C ILE A 158 2.93 4.79 -14.55
N PRO A 159 2.50 5.98 -14.99
CA PRO A 159 2.82 7.22 -14.30
C PRO A 159 2.33 7.24 -12.85
N SER A 160 3.16 7.76 -11.95
CA SER A 160 2.84 7.92 -10.53
C SER A 160 1.86 9.03 -10.22
N CYS A 161 1.44 9.83 -11.21
CA CYS A 161 0.37 10.81 -11.09
C CYS A 161 -1.04 10.23 -11.34
N ILE A 162 -1.17 8.90 -11.39
CA ILE A 162 -2.44 8.21 -11.57
C ILE A 162 -2.79 7.47 -10.27
N SER A 163 -3.96 7.77 -9.72
CA SER A 163 -4.46 7.09 -8.51
C SER A 163 -4.82 5.64 -8.82
N PHE A 164 -4.63 4.74 -7.86
CA PHE A 164 -4.89 3.32 -8.09
C PHE A 164 -6.37 2.98 -8.26
N ASP A 165 -7.27 3.81 -7.76
CA ASP A 165 -8.73 3.66 -7.92
C ASP A 165 -9.28 4.38 -9.17
N ASP A 166 -8.41 4.90 -10.02
CA ASP A 166 -8.78 5.70 -11.18
C ASP A 166 -9.63 4.92 -12.22
N PRO A 167 -10.62 5.56 -12.87
CA PRO A 167 -11.44 4.92 -13.88
C PRO A 167 -10.70 4.38 -15.11
N LEU A 168 -9.45 4.80 -15.34
CA LEU A 168 -8.58 4.26 -16.39
C LEU A 168 -8.28 2.77 -16.21
N PHE A 169 -8.37 2.24 -14.98
CA PHE A 169 -8.28 0.80 -14.73
C PHE A 169 -9.64 0.12 -14.87
N MET A 170 -9.60 -1.16 -15.24
CA MET A 170 -10.78 -2.01 -15.23
C MET A 170 -11.37 -2.11 -13.81
N PRO A 171 -12.71 -2.12 -13.64
CA PRO A 171 -13.34 -2.07 -12.31
C PRO A 171 -12.85 -3.14 -11.32
N GLY A 172 -12.56 -4.36 -11.79
CA GLY A 172 -12.07 -5.45 -10.94
C GLY A 172 -10.59 -5.37 -10.54
N ASP A 173 -9.83 -4.46 -11.18
CA ASP A 173 -8.41 -4.27 -10.95
C ASP A 173 -8.09 -2.96 -10.23
N ARG A 174 -9.06 -2.04 -10.11
CA ARG A 174 -8.88 -0.82 -9.34
C ARG A 174 -8.43 -1.11 -7.91
N GLY A 175 -7.54 -0.26 -7.44
CA GLY A 175 -7.22 -0.16 -6.02
C GLY A 175 -8.48 0.13 -5.22
N VAL A 176 -8.55 -0.46 -4.03
CA VAL A 176 -9.61 -0.20 -3.05
C VAL A 176 -8.98 0.11 -1.70
N PRO A 177 -9.72 0.77 -0.79
CA PRO A 177 -9.25 0.94 0.58
C PRO A 177 -8.87 -0.40 1.22
N LEU A 178 -7.72 -0.47 1.90
CA LEU A 178 -7.20 -1.72 2.47
C LEU A 178 -8.21 -2.45 3.37
N PHE A 179 -9.06 -1.72 4.09
CA PHE A 179 -10.10 -2.32 4.93
C PHE A 179 -11.04 -3.22 4.12
N GLN A 180 -11.33 -2.90 2.85
CA GLN A 180 -12.18 -3.74 2.00
C GLN A 180 -11.48 -5.07 1.66
N THR A 181 -10.17 -5.02 1.42
CA THR A 181 -9.36 -6.22 1.24
C THR A 181 -9.31 -7.06 2.52
N VAL A 182 -9.13 -6.43 3.69
CA VAL A 182 -9.18 -7.14 4.97
C VAL A 182 -10.53 -7.84 5.15
N ARG A 183 -11.65 -7.14 4.87
CA ARG A 183 -13.00 -7.73 4.89
C ARG A 183 -13.11 -8.93 3.97
N GLY A 184 -12.65 -8.82 2.72
CA GLY A 184 -12.72 -9.88 1.73
C GLY A 184 -11.84 -11.10 2.03
N VAL A 185 -10.71 -10.89 2.72
CA VAL A 185 -9.74 -11.96 3.05
C VAL A 185 -10.07 -12.64 4.38
N PHE A 186 -10.37 -11.86 5.43
CA PHE A 186 -10.46 -12.36 6.80
C PHE A 186 -11.89 -12.36 7.36
N GLY A 187 -12.87 -11.79 6.66
CA GLY A 187 -14.25 -11.71 7.14
C GLY A 187 -14.45 -10.76 8.34
N ALA A 188 -13.47 -9.91 8.64
CA ALA A 188 -13.51 -8.99 9.77
C ALA A 188 -14.65 -7.96 9.63
N LYS A 189 -15.39 -7.70 10.71
CA LYS A 189 -16.57 -6.81 10.72
C LYS A 189 -16.30 -5.43 11.34
N ASP A 190 -15.17 -5.25 12.02
CA ASP A 190 -14.91 -4.10 12.90
C ASP A 190 -14.43 -2.82 12.17
N PHE A 191 -14.86 -2.62 10.92
CA PHE A 191 -14.44 -1.45 10.10
C PHE A 191 -15.54 -0.39 9.94
N ASP A 192 -16.69 -0.55 10.60
CA ASP A 192 -17.83 0.37 10.47
C ASP A 192 -17.50 1.78 11.03
N ASP A 193 -16.47 1.92 11.87
CA ASP A 193 -15.96 3.22 12.33
C ASP A 193 -15.06 3.94 11.31
N LEU A 194 -14.52 3.23 10.30
CA LEU A 194 -13.69 3.84 9.24
C LEU A 194 -14.54 4.46 8.12
N THR A 195 -15.77 4.00 7.94
CA THR A 195 -16.69 4.48 6.90
C THR A 195 -17.48 5.72 7.31
N SER A 196 -17.53 6.03 8.62
CA SER A 196 -18.40 7.07 9.19
C SER A 196 -17.75 8.46 9.39
N GLN A 197 -16.49 8.64 9.00
CA GLN A 197 -15.84 9.96 8.99
C GLN A 197 -15.74 10.54 7.58
N ALA A 198 -16.88 10.88 6.98
CA ALA A 198 -16.94 11.98 6.03
C ALA A 198 -16.86 13.29 6.83
N PRO A 199 -16.16 14.35 6.35
CA PRO A 199 -16.19 15.63 7.02
C PRO A 199 -17.64 16.12 7.03
N ARG A 200 -18.20 16.37 8.20
CA ARG A 200 -19.42 17.16 8.30
C ARG A 200 -19.06 18.55 7.76
N GLN A 201 -19.68 18.91 6.64
CA GLN A 201 -19.67 20.27 6.11
C GLN A 201 -20.27 21.24 7.14
#